data_AF-A0A1A7XZC8-F1
#
_entry.id   AF-A0A1A7XZC8-F1
#
_cell.length_a   1.000
_cell.length_b   1.000
_cell.length_c   1.000
_cell.angle_alpha   90.00
_cell.angle_beta   90.00
_cell.angle_gamma   90.00
#
_symmetry.space_group_name_H-M   'P 1'
#
loop_
_entity.id
_entity.type
_entity.pdbx_description
1 polymer ?
#
loop_
_entity_poly.entity_id
_entity_poly.type
_entity_poly.pdbx_seq_one_letter_code
_entity_poly.pdbx_strand_id
1 'polypeptide(L)'
;HLKKFRQLFPENNVIPKQHYMLHLPSQIIALGPVIRHMCMRFESKHSYFKQWSSKLNFKNVCKSLVNHNQLLECCQSETGTEHPIFVHEKELGPVSEVANINHLKSKVVDFLGIED
;
A
#
# COMPACT_ATOMS: atom_id res chain seq x y z
N HIS A 1 -11.53 30.28 -15.25
CA HIS A 1 -11.12 28.88 -14.99
C HIS A 1 -11.27 28.10 -16.30
N LEU A 2 -10.21 27.42 -16.78
CA LEU A 2 -10.22 26.54 -17.97
C LEU A 2 -10.90 27.10 -19.24
N LYS A 3 -10.41 28.24 -19.74
CA LYS A 3 -11.01 28.98 -20.88
C LYS A 3 -11.16 28.12 -22.16
N LYS A 4 -10.10 27.37 -22.52
CA LYS A 4 -10.11 26.46 -23.69
C LYS A 4 -11.17 25.36 -23.57
N PHE A 5 -11.37 24.80 -22.38
CA PHE A 5 -12.38 23.76 -22.16
C PHE A 5 -13.80 24.30 -22.44
N ARG A 6 -14.13 25.51 -21.96
CA ARG A 6 -15.44 26.13 -22.22
C ARG A 6 -15.65 26.50 -23.68
N GLN A 7 -14.58 26.81 -24.43
CA GLN A 7 -14.68 27.07 -25.86
C GLN A 7 -14.97 25.80 -26.66
N LEU A 8 -14.36 24.67 -26.29
CA LEU A 8 -14.54 23.38 -26.97
C LEU A 8 -15.82 22.66 -26.56
N PHE A 9 -16.27 22.87 -25.31
CA PHE A 9 -17.43 22.19 -24.72
C PHE A 9 -18.36 23.23 -24.05
N PRO A 10 -19.03 24.10 -24.83
CA PRO A 10 -19.85 25.18 -24.29
C PRO A 10 -21.07 24.69 -23.50
N GLU A 11 -21.62 23.53 -23.88
CA GLU A 11 -22.77 22.89 -23.23
C GLU A 11 -22.43 22.23 -21.89
N ASN A 12 -21.13 22.07 -21.59
CA ASN A 12 -20.68 21.39 -20.38
C ASN A 12 -20.21 22.40 -19.32
N ASN A 13 -20.78 22.28 -18.13
CA ASN A 13 -20.30 23.02 -16.98
C ASN A 13 -18.94 22.50 -16.50
N VAL A 14 -18.09 23.43 -16.05
CA VAL A 14 -16.83 23.06 -15.38
C VAL A 14 -17.16 22.42 -14.04
N ILE A 15 -16.76 21.17 -13.86
CA ILE A 15 -17.01 20.44 -12.62
C ILE A 15 -15.98 20.81 -11.53
N PRO A 16 -16.29 20.59 -10.24
CA PRO A 16 -15.35 20.87 -9.15
C PRO A 16 -13.96 20.23 -9.34
N LYS A 17 -13.88 18.98 -9.79
CA LYS A 17 -12.59 18.30 -10.08
C LYS A 17 -11.72 19.07 -11.08
N GLN A 18 -12.35 19.66 -12.09
CA GLN A 18 -11.65 20.45 -13.09
C GLN A 18 -11.19 21.80 -12.53
N HIS A 19 -11.99 22.43 -11.67
CA HIS A 19 -11.57 23.63 -10.95
C HIS A 19 -10.31 23.38 -10.11
N TYR A 20 -10.23 22.23 -9.43
CA TYR A 20 -9.07 21.86 -8.61
C TYR A 20 -7.76 21.75 -9.39
N MET A 21 -7.79 21.53 -10.71
CA MET A 21 -6.57 21.51 -11.54
C MET A 21 -5.77 22.81 -11.48
N LEU A 22 -6.43 23.94 -11.19
CA LEU A 22 -5.78 25.25 -11.06
C LEU A 22 -5.00 25.38 -9.75
N HIS A 23 -5.34 24.59 -8.75
CA HIS A 23 -4.67 24.56 -7.45
C HIS A 23 -3.51 23.57 -7.42
N LEU A 24 -3.43 22.63 -8.38
CA LEU A 24 -2.37 21.63 -8.45
C LEU A 24 -0.96 22.25 -8.44
N PRO A 25 -0.65 23.34 -9.17
CA PRO A 25 0.69 23.94 -9.12
C PRO A 25 1.06 24.40 -7.71
N SER A 26 0.17 25.13 -7.05
CA SER A 26 0.38 25.61 -5.67
C SER A 26 0.51 24.44 -4.68
N GLN A 27 -0.31 23.40 -4.85
CA GLN A 27 -0.24 22.18 -4.04
C GLN A 27 1.07 21.42 -4.25
N ILE A 28 1.57 21.32 -5.50
CA ILE A 28 2.84 20.66 -5.82
C ILE A 28 4.01 21.41 -5.18
N ILE A 29 3.98 22.75 -5.23
CA ILE A 29 5.02 23.58 -4.61
C ILE A 29 5.01 23.41 -3.08
N ALA A 30 3.83 23.38 -2.46
CA ALA A 30 3.70 23.31 -1.00
C ALA A 30 3.88 21.90 -0.41
N LEU A 31 3.40 20.86 -1.10
CA LEU A 31 3.27 19.49 -0.57
C LEU A 31 4.10 18.47 -1.34
N GLY A 32 4.76 18.88 -2.43
CA GLY A 32 5.46 17.99 -3.34
C GLY A 32 4.52 17.24 -4.30
N PRO A 33 5.03 16.18 -4.97
CA PRO A 33 4.28 15.44 -5.98
C PRO A 33 2.92 14.92 -5.49
N VAL A 34 1.87 15.13 -6.30
CA VAL A 34 0.47 14.77 -5.96
C VAL A 34 0.30 13.28 -5.66
N ILE A 35 1.08 12.44 -6.34
CA ILE A 35 1.07 10.99 -6.15
C ILE A 35 1.37 10.56 -4.70
N ARG A 36 2.16 11.36 -3.96
CA ARG A 36 2.59 11.01 -2.59
C ARG A 36 1.45 11.08 -1.58
N HIS A 37 0.45 11.93 -1.83
CA HIS A 37 -0.71 12.13 -0.96
C HIS A 37 -2.02 11.61 -1.59
N MET A 38 -1.94 10.73 -2.59
CA MET A 38 -3.10 10.11 -3.20
C MET A 38 -3.75 9.07 -2.26
N CYS A 39 -5.08 9.09 -2.16
CA CYS A 39 -5.81 8.14 -1.31
C CYS A 39 -5.76 6.68 -1.79
N MET A 40 -5.34 6.43 -3.04
CA MET A 40 -5.26 5.08 -3.62
C MET A 40 -4.39 4.12 -2.80
N ARG A 41 -3.35 4.62 -2.13
CA ARG A 41 -2.51 3.80 -1.24
C ARG A 41 -3.33 3.21 -0.09
N PHE A 42 -4.23 4.01 0.49
CA PHE A 42 -5.11 3.58 1.56
C PHE A 42 -6.20 2.63 1.05
N GLU A 43 -6.77 2.92 -0.12
CA GLU A 43 -7.76 2.02 -0.75
C GLU A 43 -7.17 0.66 -1.09
N SER A 44 -5.93 0.62 -1.60
CA SER A 44 -5.20 -0.63 -1.89
C SER A 44 -4.98 -1.46 -0.62
N LYS A 45 -4.47 -0.83 0.47
CA LYS A 45 -4.28 -1.49 1.76
C LYS A 45 -5.60 -1.98 2.36
N HIS A 46 -6.73 -1.35 2.06
CA HIS A 46 -8.05 -1.78 2.51
C HIS A 46 -8.42 -3.20 2.05
N SER A 47 -7.90 -3.68 0.91
CA SER A 47 -8.09 -5.06 0.46
C SER A 47 -7.56 -6.08 1.47
N TYR A 48 -6.36 -5.85 2.02
CA TYR A 48 -5.76 -6.68 3.07
C TYR A 48 -6.70 -6.77 4.29
N PHE A 49 -7.20 -5.64 4.77
CA PHE A 49 -8.08 -5.62 5.94
C PHE A 49 -9.42 -6.34 5.69
N LYS A 50 -10.02 -6.19 4.52
CA LYS A 50 -11.25 -6.93 4.16
C LYS A 50 -11.04 -8.44 4.17
N GLN A 51 -9.91 -8.92 3.65
CA GLN A 51 -9.59 -10.35 3.63
C GLN A 51 -9.39 -10.94 5.03
N TRP A 52 -8.81 -10.18 5.95
CA TRP A 52 -8.64 -10.63 7.34
C TRP A 52 -9.91 -10.48 8.17
N SER A 53 -10.72 -9.45 7.90
CA SER A 53 -11.96 -9.21 8.65
C SER A 53 -12.95 -10.36 8.57
N SER A 54 -12.95 -11.15 7.48
CA SER A 54 -13.81 -12.33 7.35
C SER A 54 -13.26 -13.58 8.06
N LYS A 55 -11.98 -13.58 8.46
CA LYS A 55 -11.27 -14.72 9.08
C LYS A 55 -11.10 -14.56 10.59
N LEU A 56 -11.36 -13.36 11.12
CA LEU A 56 -11.15 -13.03 12.53
C LEU A 56 -12.45 -13.15 13.32
N ASN A 57 -12.31 -13.26 14.65
CA ASN A 57 -13.44 -13.15 15.55
C ASN A 57 -14.06 -11.74 15.49
N PHE A 58 -15.40 -11.65 15.56
CA PHE A 58 -16.14 -10.37 15.52
C PHE A 58 -15.93 -9.49 16.76
N LYS A 59 -15.31 -10.02 17.82
CA LYS A 59 -14.99 -9.24 19.02
C LYS A 59 -13.73 -8.42 18.77
N ASN A 60 -13.86 -7.10 18.81
CA ASN A 60 -12.75 -6.15 18.66
C ASN A 60 -11.97 -6.30 17.34
N VAL A 61 -12.70 -6.46 16.22
CA VAL A 61 -12.13 -6.67 14.87
C VAL A 61 -11.00 -5.69 14.55
N CYS A 62 -11.18 -4.39 14.84
CA CYS A 62 -10.15 -3.37 14.59
C CYS A 62 -8.83 -3.66 15.32
N LYS A 63 -8.89 -4.11 16.58
CA LYS A 63 -7.69 -4.45 17.36
C LYS A 63 -6.95 -5.63 16.74
N SER A 64 -7.69 -6.68 16.37
CA SER A 64 -7.13 -7.87 15.73
C SER A 64 -6.51 -7.53 14.36
N LEU A 65 -7.20 -6.74 13.54
CA LEU A 65 -6.69 -6.28 12.24
C LEU A 65 -5.41 -5.46 12.37
N VAL A 66 -5.34 -4.54 13.33
CA VAL A 66 -4.14 -3.73 13.57
C VAL A 66 -2.98 -4.60 14.03
N ASN A 67 -3.21 -5.54 14.95
CA ASN A 67 -2.18 -6.46 15.41
C ASN A 67 -1.62 -7.32 14.26
N HIS A 68 -2.50 -7.91 13.43
CA HIS A 68 -2.09 -8.67 12.25
C HIS A 68 -1.30 -7.82 11.26
N ASN A 69 -1.75 -6.58 11.03
CA ASN A 69 -1.05 -5.66 10.16
C ASN A 69 0.34 -5.33 10.69
N GLN A 70 0.45 -5.03 11.99
CA GLN A 70 1.73 -4.71 12.62
C GLN A 70 2.72 -5.87 12.50
N LEU A 71 2.27 -7.11 12.75
CA LEU A 71 3.10 -8.30 12.56
C LEU A 71 3.56 -8.46 11.12
N LEU A 72 2.66 -8.29 10.14
CA LEU A 72 3.03 -8.36 8.72
C LEU A 72 4.08 -7.31 8.36
N GLU A 73 3.87 -6.05 8.77
CA GLU A 73 4.81 -4.95 8.50
C GLU A 73 6.16 -5.21 9.19
N CYS A 74 6.18 -5.75 10.41
CA CYS A 74 7.41 -6.17 11.09
C CYS A 74 8.16 -7.24 10.28
N CYS A 75 7.50 -8.32 9.87
CA CYS A 75 8.12 -9.37 9.05
C CYS A 75 8.67 -8.84 7.72
N GLN A 76 7.93 -7.94 7.06
CA GLN A 76 8.35 -7.30 5.82
C GLN A 76 9.52 -6.31 6.02
N SER A 77 9.63 -5.73 7.22
CA SER A 77 10.72 -4.82 7.61
C SER A 77 11.98 -5.57 8.03
N GLU A 78 11.85 -6.76 8.61
CA GLU A 78 12.95 -7.60 9.09
C GLU A 78 13.79 -8.23 7.97
N THR A 79 13.32 -8.21 6.72
CA THR A 79 14.06 -8.75 5.56
C THR A 79 15.16 -7.79 5.01
N GLY A 80 15.73 -6.93 5.85
CA GLY A 80 16.77 -5.94 5.49
C GLY A 80 16.18 -4.53 5.32
N THR A 81 16.20 -3.78 6.41
CA THR A 81 15.48 -2.53 6.71
C THR A 81 15.81 -1.33 5.84
N GLU A 82 14.86 -0.71 5.10
CA GLU A 82 14.96 0.71 4.72
C GLU A 82 13.60 1.40 4.48
N HIS A 83 13.34 2.49 5.23
CA HIS A 83 12.44 3.58 4.84
C HIS A 83 12.72 4.76 5.79
N PRO A 84 12.91 5.99 5.30
CA PRO A 84 12.37 7.10 6.11
C PRO A 84 11.23 7.84 5.44
N ILE A 85 11.34 8.21 4.16
CA ILE A 85 10.21 8.86 3.43
C ILE A 85 10.04 8.27 2.04
N PHE A 86 11.08 7.61 1.53
CA PHE A 86 11.03 6.87 0.30
C PHE A 86 12.07 5.79 0.40
N VAL A 87 11.71 4.63 -0.05
CA VAL A 87 12.68 3.68 -0.60
C VAL A 87 13.23 4.20 -1.95
N HIS A 88 12.67 5.32 -2.44
CA HIS A 88 12.59 5.73 -3.84
C HIS A 88 12.58 4.54 -4.78
N GLU A 89 11.50 3.77 -4.62
CA GLU A 89 10.84 3.00 -5.69
C GLU A 89 11.47 1.62 -6.00
N LYS A 90 11.58 0.78 -4.95
CA LYS A 90 12.25 -0.54 -4.90
C LYS A 90 12.08 -1.43 -6.14
N GLU A 91 13.20 -1.83 -6.75
CA GLU A 91 13.34 -2.99 -7.63
C GLU A 91 14.20 -4.08 -6.96
N LEU A 92 13.89 -5.36 -7.23
CA LEU A 92 14.48 -6.54 -6.57
C LEU A 92 15.67 -7.12 -7.35
N GLY A 93 16.74 -7.51 -6.65
CA GLY A 93 17.90 -8.21 -7.23
C GLY A 93 17.65 -9.71 -7.48
N PRO A 94 18.48 -10.41 -8.28
CA PRO A 94 18.25 -11.80 -8.64
C PRO A 94 18.39 -12.73 -7.42
N VAL A 95 17.43 -13.65 -7.30
CA VAL A 95 17.26 -14.59 -6.19
C VAL A 95 17.97 -15.90 -6.52
N SER A 96 18.60 -16.55 -5.54
CA SER A 96 19.21 -17.87 -5.71
C SER A 96 18.28 -18.98 -5.20
N GLU A 97 18.11 -20.04 -5.99
CA GLU A 97 17.26 -21.17 -5.61
C GLU A 97 17.78 -21.86 -4.35
N VAL A 98 16.85 -22.16 -3.45
CA VAL A 98 17.10 -22.98 -2.29
C VAL A 98 17.39 -24.39 -2.79
N ALA A 99 18.66 -24.78 -2.79
CA ALA A 99 19.12 -26.06 -3.33
C ALA A 99 18.54 -27.29 -2.62
N ASN A 100 18.09 -27.16 -1.38
CA ASN A 100 17.48 -28.27 -0.64
C ASN A 100 16.26 -27.83 0.16
N ILE A 101 15.10 -27.96 -0.49
CA ILE A 101 13.78 -27.65 0.06
C ILE A 101 13.44 -28.51 1.28
N ASN A 102 13.96 -29.74 1.38
CA ASN A 102 13.62 -30.65 2.47
C ASN A 102 14.24 -30.21 3.80
N HIS A 103 15.47 -29.67 3.76
CA HIS A 103 16.09 -29.06 4.94
C HIS A 103 15.30 -27.82 5.41
N LEU A 104 14.84 -27.00 4.47
CA LEU A 104 14.05 -25.80 4.78
C LEU A 104 12.68 -26.17 5.38
N LYS A 105 12.01 -27.18 4.82
CA LYS A 105 10.72 -27.67 5.32
C LYS A 105 10.81 -28.26 6.72
N SER A 106 11.81 -29.12 6.99
CA SER A 106 12.02 -29.67 8.33
C SER A 106 12.22 -28.55 9.36
N LYS A 107 13.07 -27.57 9.05
CA LYS A 107 13.29 -26.40 9.93
C LYS A 107 12.00 -25.61 10.19
N VAL A 108 11.16 -25.42 9.17
CA VAL A 108 9.89 -24.67 9.30
C VAL A 108 8.86 -25.46 10.10
N VAL A 109 8.78 -26.77 9.93
CA VAL A 109 7.87 -27.67 10.65
C VAL A 109 8.27 -27.79 12.12
N ASP A 110 9.55 -28.01 12.42
CA ASP A 110 10.11 -27.99 13.77
C ASP A 110 9.81 -26.66 14.48
N PHE A 111 9.98 -25.55 13.76
CA PHE A 111 9.75 -24.20 14.28
C PHE A 111 8.28 -23.92 14.58
N LEU A 112 7.35 -24.43 13.76
CA LEU A 112 5.91 -24.27 13.95
C LEU A 112 5.33 -25.29 14.94
N GLY A 113 6.14 -26.25 15.42
CA GLY A 113 5.74 -27.25 16.40
C GLY A 113 4.65 -28.20 15.89
N ILE A 114 4.64 -28.45 14.59
CA ILE A 114 3.71 -29.39 13.96
C ILE A 114 4.42 -30.74 13.95
N GLU A 115 3.98 -31.67 14.79
CA GLU A 115 4.44 -33.06 14.68
C GLU A 115 3.78 -33.69 13.43
N ASP A 116 4.56 -34.42 12.63
CA ASP A 116 4.13 -35.06 11.37
C ASP A 116 2.89 -35.96 11.53
#